data_AF-C9LDJ9-F1
#
_entry.id   AF-C9LDJ9-F1
#
_cell.length_a   1.000
_cell.length_b   1.000
_cell.length_c   1.000
_cell.angle_alpha   90.00
_cell.angle_beta   90.00
_cell.angle_gamma   90.00
#
_symmetry.space_group_name_H-M   'P 1'
#
loop_
_entity.id
_entity.type
_entity.pdbx_description
1 polymer ?
#
loop_
_entity_poly.entity_id
_entity_poly.type
_entity_poly.pdbx_seq_one_letter_code
_entity_poly.pdbx_strand_id
1 'polypeptide(L)'
;MRKLLLSLFLLISVGINAKDYKVSTALDFIKALKPNRTVIVQGIINLSDVLENDYICEQLGIEAYDDDLEPKSTLLRREEYDGHMLIINKVKNLTIKGEDGAAIMVSPRYAYPLSFRMCKDIKLINFTAGHTDEGYCTGGVLKFELCQNIEIERCDLFGCGIEGITAVGTTNLVCKKSIIRDCTYSIMALRNCSNTTFEDCDFYRCRELTMIPVLKCTNTNFIRCRISQNRGTLFGLYYSEITLNECEIHHVGPIGNININDYPTTKFFQDEDALEGRGFGPTGRPNLRASIEDDETEECEDGEERIEDDDFYALWDANEVEKNHRKAFGNTLEDYWGSTEISLPQSEGAPNIFNLTLAFCKQWTGNDEDPRRIFFEYATGKRSMKEDGEDIFNVSGTKGFFGDGCAIGYNIKDGWLASYNTKQMKNLEAAIWNRNDKHKLLILILEQPEREMSAMCYCYDYDPETRKLRPLPDMKEFIEMKHYGYIMLPKKGKDITLTVYAAGEDVIFKWNGYSFNVKKGK
;
A
#
# COMPACT_ATOMS: atom_id res chain seq x y z
N MET A 1 -47.83 -32.26 -7.78
CA MET A 1 -47.54 -30.82 -7.89
C MET A 1 -47.34 -30.23 -6.49
N ARG A 2 -46.12 -30.31 -5.97
CA ARG A 2 -45.72 -29.75 -4.67
C ARG A 2 -44.22 -29.54 -4.73
N LYS A 3 -43.80 -28.29 -4.56
CA LYS A 3 -42.48 -27.77 -4.13
C LYS A 3 -42.22 -26.47 -4.88
N LEU A 4 -42.23 -25.35 -4.16
CA LEU A 4 -41.10 -24.43 -4.09
C LEU A 4 -41.44 -23.38 -3.01
N LEU A 5 -40.93 -23.61 -1.80
CA LEU A 5 -40.68 -22.56 -0.81
C LEU A 5 -39.22 -22.15 -1.04
N LEU A 6 -39.01 -21.04 -1.75
CA LEU A 6 -37.71 -20.39 -1.83
C LEU A 6 -37.69 -19.31 -0.74
N SER A 7 -36.95 -19.56 0.32
CA SER A 7 -36.62 -18.58 1.35
C SER A 7 -35.66 -17.55 0.75
N LEU A 8 -36.17 -16.34 0.50
CA LEU A 8 -35.39 -15.16 0.17
C LEU A 8 -34.76 -14.62 1.47
N PHE A 9 -33.52 -15.02 1.77
CA PHE A 9 -32.71 -14.32 2.77
C PHE A 9 -32.19 -13.03 2.12
N LEU A 10 -32.94 -11.96 2.30
CA LEU A 10 -32.49 -10.60 2.02
C LEU A 10 -31.46 -10.25 3.10
N LEU A 11 -30.17 -10.27 2.77
CA LEU A 11 -29.13 -9.63 3.58
C LEU A 11 -29.34 -8.12 3.49
N ILE A 12 -30.24 -7.61 4.33
CA ILE A 12 -30.29 -6.20 4.67
C ILE A 12 -29.06 -5.97 5.54
N SER A 13 -28.00 -5.43 4.95
CA SER A 13 -27.00 -4.69 5.72
C SER A 13 -27.73 -3.54 6.39
N VAL A 14 -28.16 -3.74 7.64
CA VAL A 14 -28.58 -2.66 8.50
C VAL A 14 -27.32 -1.86 8.77
N GLY A 15 -27.03 -0.89 7.90
CA GLY A 15 -26.11 0.19 8.23
C GLY A 15 -26.69 0.85 9.47
N ILE A 16 -26.11 0.56 10.63
CA ILE A 16 -26.33 1.35 11.84
C ILE A 16 -25.83 2.74 11.44
N ASN A 17 -26.75 3.67 11.21
CA ASN A 17 -26.38 5.08 11.04
C ASN A 17 -25.56 5.45 12.28
N ALA A 18 -24.25 5.64 12.08
CA ALA A 18 -23.35 6.18 13.07
C ALA A 18 -24.00 7.47 13.59
N LYS A 19 -24.27 7.54 14.90
CA LYS A 19 -24.84 8.76 15.49
C LYS A 19 -23.81 9.87 15.32
N ASP A 20 -24.23 10.99 14.75
CA ASP A 20 -23.40 12.19 14.61
C ASP A 20 -23.29 12.91 15.98
N TYR A 21 -22.07 13.21 16.40
CA TYR A 21 -21.77 13.95 17.62
C TYR A 21 -21.10 15.27 17.25
N LYS A 22 -21.86 16.38 17.30
CA LYS A 22 -21.32 17.71 17.08
C LYS A 22 -20.56 18.18 18.32
N VAL A 23 -19.35 18.69 18.11
CA VAL A 23 -18.46 19.15 19.18
C VAL A 23 -17.79 20.46 18.79
N SER A 24 -17.66 21.37 19.75
CA SER A 24 -17.01 22.68 19.57
C SER A 24 -16.01 23.01 20.69
N THR A 25 -15.78 22.07 21.60
CA THR A 25 -14.82 22.19 22.71
C THR A 25 -13.95 20.94 22.78
N ALA A 26 -12.73 21.08 23.31
CA ALA A 26 -11.81 19.95 23.50
C ALA A 26 -12.41 18.85 24.39
N LEU A 27 -13.11 19.27 25.44
CA LEU A 27 -13.79 18.37 26.36
C LEU A 27 -14.86 17.52 25.66
N ASP A 28 -15.71 18.14 24.84
CA ASP A 28 -16.76 17.42 24.12
C ASP A 28 -16.17 16.54 23.01
N PHE A 29 -15.13 17.03 22.33
CA PHE A 29 -14.40 16.25 21.34
C PHE A 29 -13.83 14.96 21.94
N ILE A 30 -13.06 15.05 23.03
CA ILE A 30 -12.45 13.88 23.67
C ILE A 30 -13.52 12.90 24.17
N LYS A 31 -14.61 13.38 24.79
CA LYS A 31 -15.75 12.53 25.19
C LYS A 31 -16.38 11.78 24.01
N ALA A 32 -16.35 12.38 22.83
CA ALA A 32 -16.94 11.82 21.63
C ALA A 32 -16.07 10.77 20.95
N LEU A 33 -14.75 10.67 21.24
CA LEU A 33 -13.81 9.71 20.63
C LEU A 33 -14.03 8.27 21.14
N LYS A 34 -15.04 7.60 20.60
CA LYS A 34 -15.37 6.20 20.92
C LYS A 34 -15.70 5.43 19.63
N PRO A 35 -15.76 4.08 19.66
CA PRO A 35 -16.11 3.30 18.46
C PRO A 35 -17.50 3.59 17.87
N ASN A 36 -17.67 3.24 16.59
CA ASN A 36 -18.94 3.20 15.85
C ASN A 36 -19.71 4.52 15.81
N ARG A 37 -19.05 5.62 15.42
CA ARG A 37 -19.70 6.93 15.37
C ARG A 37 -18.97 7.92 14.46
N THR A 38 -19.67 9.02 14.21
CA THR A 38 -19.14 10.19 13.52
C THR A 38 -19.06 11.35 14.50
N VAL A 39 -17.90 11.98 14.62
CA VAL A 39 -17.66 13.20 15.40
C VAL A 39 -17.54 14.36 14.42
N ILE A 40 -18.42 15.35 14.57
CA ILE A 40 -18.46 16.54 13.73
C ILE A 40 -17.83 17.71 14.48
N VAL A 41 -16.64 18.14 14.04
CA VAL A 41 -15.86 19.21 14.66
C VAL A 41 -16.32 20.57 14.13
N GLN A 42 -16.66 21.48 15.04
CA GLN A 42 -17.12 22.83 14.73
C GLN A 42 -16.16 23.85 15.34
N GLY A 43 -15.54 24.66 14.48
CA GLY A 43 -14.57 25.68 14.91
C GLY A 43 -13.20 25.10 15.25
N ILE A 44 -12.43 25.86 16.04
CA ILE A 44 -11.06 25.53 16.41
C ILE A 44 -11.05 24.96 17.82
N ILE A 45 -10.48 23.76 17.97
CA ILE A 45 -10.36 23.05 19.24
C ILE A 45 -8.89 22.88 19.57
N ASN A 46 -8.47 23.23 20.79
CA ASN A 46 -7.14 22.94 21.29
C ASN A 46 -7.21 21.83 22.35
N LEU A 47 -6.59 20.67 22.09
CA LEU A 47 -6.68 19.53 23.01
C LEU A 47 -5.93 19.77 24.32
N SER A 48 -4.98 20.70 24.35
CA SER A 48 -4.25 21.09 25.56
C SER A 48 -5.14 21.68 26.64
N ASP A 49 -6.31 22.22 26.28
CA ASP A 49 -7.35 22.66 27.22
C ASP A 49 -7.84 21.54 28.16
N VAL A 50 -7.61 20.28 27.78
CA VAL A 50 -7.96 19.08 28.55
C VAL A 50 -6.73 18.30 28.98
N LEU A 51 -5.78 18.06 28.07
CA LEU A 51 -4.67 17.14 28.29
C LEU A 51 -3.70 17.60 29.39
N GLU A 52 -3.57 18.91 29.60
CA GLU A 52 -2.71 19.48 30.65
C GLU A 52 -3.39 19.53 32.04
N ASN A 53 -4.58 18.96 32.19
CA ASN A 53 -5.33 18.93 33.44
C ASN A 53 -5.59 17.49 33.90
N ASP A 54 -4.82 17.04 34.89
CA ASP A 54 -4.92 15.69 35.46
C ASP A 54 -6.32 15.34 35.95
N TYR A 55 -6.99 16.28 36.63
CA TYR A 55 -8.32 16.07 37.17
C TYR A 55 -9.36 15.84 36.06
N ILE A 56 -9.28 16.62 34.97
CA ILE A 56 -10.18 16.43 33.82
C ILE A 56 -9.87 15.11 33.11
N CYS A 57 -8.59 14.78 32.93
CA CYS A 57 -8.16 13.51 32.31
C CYS A 57 -8.69 12.29 33.09
N GLU A 58 -8.57 12.30 34.41
CA GLU A 58 -9.10 11.25 35.28
C GLU A 58 -10.63 11.11 35.15
N GLN A 59 -11.36 12.24 35.16
CA GLN A 59 -12.82 12.23 34.97
C GLN A 59 -13.26 11.67 33.61
N LEU A 60 -12.42 11.82 32.59
CA LEU A 60 -12.65 11.30 31.24
C LEU A 60 -12.24 9.83 31.08
N GLY A 61 -11.59 9.24 32.09
CA GLY A 61 -11.04 7.89 32.03
C GLY A 61 -9.85 7.78 31.08
N ILE A 62 -9.09 8.86 30.92
CA ILE A 62 -7.84 8.86 30.15
C ILE A 62 -6.76 8.28 31.06
N GLU A 63 -6.20 7.14 30.67
CA GLU A 63 -5.16 6.47 31.44
C GLU A 63 -3.77 6.94 30.99
N ALA A 64 -2.79 6.96 31.91
CA ALA A 64 -1.40 7.18 31.53
C ALA A 64 -0.94 6.04 30.62
N TYR A 65 -0.22 6.39 29.55
CA TYR A 65 0.37 5.44 28.63
C TYR A 65 1.73 4.97 29.19
N ASP A 66 1.95 3.66 29.18
CA ASP A 66 3.18 2.99 29.61
C ASP A 66 3.52 1.94 28.55
N ASP A 67 4.75 1.97 28.03
CA ASP A 67 5.22 1.06 26.98
C ASP A 67 5.35 -0.40 27.46
N ASP A 68 5.52 -0.61 28.78
CA ASP A 68 5.66 -1.95 29.38
C ASP A 68 4.32 -2.63 29.67
N LEU A 69 3.20 -1.91 29.49
CA LEU A 69 1.88 -2.40 29.83
C LEU A 69 0.98 -2.50 28.60
N GLU A 70 0.07 -3.46 28.60
CA GLU A 70 -0.98 -3.50 27.59
C GLU A 70 -2.17 -2.62 28.04
N PRO A 71 -2.36 -1.42 27.45
CA PRO A 71 -3.43 -0.52 27.87
C PRO A 71 -4.81 -1.08 27.50
N LYS A 72 -5.74 -0.94 28.45
CA LYS A 72 -7.14 -1.36 28.28
C LYS A 72 -8.06 -0.19 27.91
N SER A 73 -7.73 1.04 28.33
CA SER A 73 -8.52 2.21 27.94
C SER A 73 -8.40 2.52 26.45
N THR A 74 -9.47 3.12 25.91
CA THR A 74 -9.51 3.61 24.53
C THR A 74 -8.90 4.99 24.36
N LEU A 75 -8.65 5.70 25.47
CA LEU A 75 -8.02 7.01 25.50
C LEU A 75 -6.85 6.95 26.47
N LEU A 76 -5.66 7.23 25.97
CA LEU A 76 -4.43 7.22 26.74
C LEU A 76 -3.74 8.57 26.62
N ARG A 77 -2.98 8.93 27.64
CA ARG A 77 -2.21 10.18 27.70
C ARG A 77 -0.74 9.82 27.88
N ARG A 78 0.11 10.29 26.98
CA ARG A 78 1.56 10.18 27.11
C ARG A 78 2.15 11.54 27.47
N GLU A 79 3.10 11.53 28.39
CA GLU A 79 3.95 12.68 28.70
C GLU A 79 5.01 12.84 27.61
N GLU A 80 5.11 14.04 27.08
CA GLU A 80 6.12 14.48 26.11
C GLU A 80 6.97 15.58 26.75
N TYR A 81 8.03 16.03 26.07
CA TYR A 81 8.99 16.98 26.66
C TYR A 81 8.36 18.28 27.19
N ASP A 82 7.37 18.84 26.48
CA ASP A 82 6.73 20.13 26.80
C ASP A 82 5.22 20.03 27.04
N GLY A 83 4.72 18.85 27.40
CA GLY A 83 3.31 18.65 27.77
C GLY A 83 2.83 17.24 27.46
N HIS A 84 1.57 17.10 27.06
CA HIS A 84 0.94 15.79 26.90
C HIS A 84 0.29 15.59 25.54
N MET A 85 0.36 14.35 25.06
CA MET A 85 -0.35 13.93 23.85
C MET A 85 -1.47 12.92 24.12
N LEU A 86 -2.50 12.96 23.27
CA LEU A 86 -3.60 12.01 23.29
C LEU A 86 -3.33 10.84 22.34
N ILE A 87 -3.49 9.61 22.84
CA ILE A 87 -3.48 8.38 22.05
C ILE A 87 -4.88 7.76 22.06
N ILE A 88 -5.47 7.62 20.89
CA ILE A 88 -6.72 6.91 20.65
C ILE A 88 -6.37 5.43 20.41
N ASN A 89 -6.72 4.57 21.36
CA ASN A 89 -6.26 3.18 21.41
C ASN A 89 -7.41 2.20 21.12
N LYS A 90 -7.16 1.22 20.25
CA LYS A 90 -8.09 0.09 19.96
C LYS A 90 -9.51 0.53 19.53
N VAL A 91 -9.67 1.74 19.00
CA VAL A 91 -10.95 2.27 18.51
C VAL A 91 -11.23 1.76 17.10
N LYS A 92 -12.50 1.43 16.82
CA LYS A 92 -12.96 0.93 15.52
C LYS A 92 -14.10 1.75 14.96
N ASN A 93 -14.14 1.92 13.63
CA ASN A 93 -15.25 2.55 12.92
C ASN A 93 -15.56 3.96 13.46
N LEU A 94 -14.55 4.83 13.47
CA LEU A 94 -14.64 6.21 13.93
C LEU A 94 -14.41 7.15 12.75
N THR A 95 -15.35 8.05 12.51
CA THR A 95 -15.17 9.17 11.59
C THR A 95 -15.01 10.46 12.38
N ILE A 96 -13.95 11.22 12.12
CA ILE A 96 -13.77 12.60 12.59
C ILE A 96 -13.88 13.50 11.36
N LYS A 97 -14.90 14.36 11.35
CA LYS A 97 -15.21 15.22 10.21
C LYS A 97 -15.32 16.68 10.66
N GLY A 98 -14.58 17.57 10.02
CA GLY A 98 -14.71 19.01 10.25
C GLY A 98 -15.83 19.66 9.42
N GLU A 99 -16.51 20.63 10.01
CA GLU A 99 -17.25 21.66 9.28
C GLU A 99 -16.28 22.72 8.70
N ASP A 100 -16.82 23.68 7.94
CA ASP A 100 -16.02 24.74 7.32
C ASP A 100 -15.15 25.48 8.36
N GLY A 101 -13.84 25.51 8.12
CA GLY A 101 -12.88 26.17 9.01
C GLY A 101 -12.54 25.41 10.29
N ALA A 102 -12.97 24.15 10.43
CA ALA A 102 -12.66 23.35 11.60
C ALA A 102 -11.15 23.07 11.73
N ALA A 103 -10.62 23.20 12.94
CA ALA A 103 -9.24 22.87 13.24
C ALA A 103 -9.07 22.13 14.58
N ILE A 104 -8.12 21.20 14.63
CA ILE A 104 -7.73 20.45 15.83
C ILE A 104 -6.26 20.77 16.11
N MET A 105 -6.02 21.44 17.22
CA MET A 105 -4.73 21.98 17.60
C MET A 105 -4.23 21.33 18.89
N VAL A 106 -2.91 21.34 19.08
CA VAL A 106 -2.26 21.11 20.38
C VAL A 106 -1.22 22.21 20.61
N SER A 107 -0.97 22.54 21.88
CA SER A 107 0.05 23.51 22.26
C SER A 107 1.44 22.92 22.49
N PRO A 108 1.61 21.79 23.21
CA PRO A 108 2.89 21.12 23.30
C PRO A 108 3.40 20.77 21.90
N ARG A 109 4.61 21.19 21.58
CA ARG A 109 5.21 20.95 20.27
C ARG A 109 5.41 19.45 20.10
N TYR A 110 5.93 18.78 21.11
CA TYR A 110 6.31 17.37 21.05
C TYR A 110 5.10 16.42 20.95
N ALA A 111 3.87 16.94 21.13
CA ALA A 111 2.65 16.16 21.04
C ALA A 111 2.14 16.01 19.60
N TYR A 112 1.58 14.84 19.29
CA TYR A 112 0.77 14.67 18.08
C TYR A 112 -0.64 15.21 18.31
N PRO A 113 -1.16 16.13 17.47
CA PRO A 113 -2.57 16.53 17.49
C PRO A 113 -3.52 15.33 17.53
N LEU A 114 -3.25 14.28 16.75
CA LEU A 114 -3.98 13.01 16.81
C LEU A 114 -3.04 11.82 16.66
N SER A 115 -2.96 10.98 17.68
CA SER A 115 -2.27 9.69 17.64
C SER A 115 -3.26 8.53 17.74
N PHE A 116 -3.13 7.55 16.85
CA PHE A 116 -3.96 6.35 16.78
C PHE A 116 -3.09 5.11 16.98
N ARG A 117 -3.50 4.24 17.89
CA ARG A 117 -2.83 2.97 18.19
C ARG A 117 -3.80 1.81 18.07
N MET A 118 -3.43 0.78 17.31
CA MET A 118 -4.23 -0.44 17.12
C MET A 118 -5.68 -0.17 16.66
N CYS A 119 -5.89 0.94 15.93
CA CYS A 119 -7.22 1.38 15.49
C CYS A 119 -7.58 0.77 14.12
N LYS A 120 -8.88 0.66 13.85
CA LYS A 120 -9.36 0.10 12.58
C LYS A 120 -10.54 0.87 11.99
N ASP A 121 -10.58 1.03 10.67
CA ASP A 121 -11.68 1.68 9.95
C ASP A 121 -11.87 3.13 10.46
N ILE A 122 -10.81 3.94 10.35
CA ILE A 122 -10.79 5.34 10.80
C ILE A 122 -10.87 6.26 9.60
N LYS A 123 -11.74 7.27 9.68
CA LYS A 123 -11.88 8.30 8.64
C LYS A 123 -11.62 9.68 9.23
N LEU A 124 -10.70 10.44 8.63
CA LEU A 124 -10.35 11.80 8.99
C LEU A 124 -10.69 12.71 7.81
N ILE A 125 -11.67 13.60 7.98
CA ILE A 125 -12.28 14.30 6.85
C ILE A 125 -12.38 15.81 7.11
N ASN A 126 -11.91 16.63 6.18
CA ASN A 126 -12.25 18.05 6.10
C ASN A 126 -11.91 18.88 7.35
N PHE A 127 -10.71 18.74 7.91
CA PHE A 127 -10.23 19.63 8.98
C PHE A 127 -8.75 20.01 8.80
N THR A 128 -8.35 21.06 9.49
CA THR A 128 -6.95 21.46 9.65
C THR A 128 -6.40 20.89 10.96
N ALA A 129 -5.17 20.37 10.98
CA ALA A 129 -4.53 19.93 12.22
C ALA A 129 -3.07 20.36 12.29
N GLY A 130 -2.61 20.73 13.49
CA GLY A 130 -1.26 21.23 13.71
C GLY A 130 -1.01 21.76 15.12
N HIS A 131 0.12 22.44 15.29
CA HIS A 131 0.58 23.03 16.55
C HIS A 131 0.29 24.53 16.62
N THR A 132 0.09 25.06 17.83
CA THR A 132 -0.10 26.52 18.03
C THR A 132 1.19 27.31 17.95
N ASP A 133 2.36 26.71 18.21
CA ASP A 133 3.66 27.38 18.35
C ASP A 133 4.76 26.67 17.51
N GLU A 134 5.68 27.37 16.81
CA GLU A 134 6.84 26.71 16.14
C GLU A 134 8.03 26.56 17.06
N GLY A 135 8.77 25.44 16.93
CA GLY A 135 10.23 25.28 17.16
C GLY A 135 10.66 23.82 17.14
N TYR A 136 11.85 23.47 17.68
CA TYR A 136 12.34 22.09 17.67
C TYR A 136 11.33 21.16 18.37
N CYS A 137 10.97 20.10 17.69
CA CYS A 137 9.79 19.30 18.00
C CYS A 137 10.04 17.85 17.61
N THR A 138 9.55 16.89 18.41
CA THR A 138 9.57 15.46 18.07
C THR A 138 8.22 14.87 17.63
N GLY A 139 7.12 15.60 17.82
CA GLY A 139 5.77 15.14 17.50
C GLY A 139 5.37 15.50 16.08
N GLY A 140 5.00 14.53 15.25
CA GLY A 140 4.32 14.79 13.97
C GLY A 140 2.87 15.27 14.12
N VAL A 141 2.13 15.43 13.02
CA VAL A 141 0.73 15.90 13.06
C VAL A 141 -0.24 14.74 13.28
N LEU A 142 -0.13 13.67 12.50
CA LEU A 142 -0.92 12.45 12.62
C LEU A 142 -0.02 11.23 12.83
N LYS A 143 -0.25 10.47 13.91
CA LYS A 143 0.43 9.19 14.16
C LYS A 143 -0.51 8.01 13.99
N PHE A 144 -0.06 6.98 13.28
CA PHE A 144 -0.74 5.69 13.15
C PHE A 144 0.21 4.56 13.51
N GLU A 145 -0.09 3.87 14.61
CA GLU A 145 0.69 2.72 15.08
C GLU A 145 -0.19 1.47 15.04
N LEU A 146 0.25 0.45 14.31
CA LEU A 146 -0.43 -0.85 14.19
C LEU A 146 -1.89 -0.73 13.74
N CYS A 147 -2.19 0.24 12.87
CA CYS A 147 -3.54 0.57 12.45
C CYS A 147 -3.95 -0.15 11.14
N GLN A 148 -5.25 -0.26 10.89
CA GLN A 148 -5.78 -0.85 9.66
C GLN A 148 -6.91 -0.02 9.06
N ASN A 149 -6.94 0.13 7.73
CA ASN A 149 -8.02 0.83 6.99
C ASN A 149 -8.20 2.27 7.47
N ILE A 150 -7.25 3.12 7.11
CA ILE A 150 -7.22 4.54 7.45
C ILE A 150 -7.52 5.35 6.20
N GLU A 151 -8.49 6.26 6.28
CA GLU A 151 -8.85 7.19 5.20
C GLU A 151 -8.69 8.63 5.69
N ILE A 152 -7.86 9.40 5.00
CA ILE A 152 -7.64 10.82 5.22
C ILE A 152 -8.13 11.54 3.97
N GLU A 153 -9.10 12.44 4.09
CA GLU A 153 -9.67 13.13 2.93
C GLU A 153 -9.85 14.63 3.21
N ARG A 154 -9.34 15.47 2.31
CA ARG A 154 -9.49 16.93 2.39
C ARG A 154 -8.97 17.54 3.70
N CYS A 155 -7.86 17.06 4.22
CA CYS A 155 -7.23 17.64 5.41
C CYS A 155 -6.07 18.59 5.05
N ASP A 156 -5.76 19.53 5.94
CA ASP A 156 -4.55 20.37 5.89
C ASP A 156 -3.74 20.10 7.15
N LEU A 157 -2.66 19.34 6.98
CA LEU A 157 -1.74 18.96 8.05
C LEU A 157 -0.56 19.91 8.00
N PHE A 158 -0.40 20.71 9.04
CA PHE A 158 0.63 21.73 9.10
C PHE A 158 1.25 21.78 10.49
N GLY A 159 2.41 22.40 10.61
CA GLY A 159 2.96 22.75 11.92
C GLY A 159 4.34 22.16 12.14
N CYS A 160 5.01 22.72 13.14
CA CYS A 160 6.42 22.52 13.45
C CYS A 160 6.83 21.10 13.89
N GLY A 161 5.95 20.12 13.69
CA GLY A 161 6.22 18.72 13.94
C GLY A 161 7.23 18.09 12.99
N ILE A 162 7.85 17.00 13.44
CA ILE A 162 8.79 16.20 12.63
C ILE A 162 8.16 15.87 11.27
N GLU A 163 6.93 15.35 11.27
CA GLU A 163 6.25 14.81 10.08
C GLU A 163 4.79 15.23 10.03
N GLY A 164 4.24 15.42 8.83
CA GLY A 164 2.78 15.54 8.67
C GLY A 164 2.06 14.22 8.98
N ILE A 165 2.64 13.09 8.56
CA ILE A 165 2.10 11.75 8.83
C ILE A 165 3.24 10.81 9.25
N THR A 166 3.09 10.21 10.43
CA THR A 166 3.93 9.13 10.92
C THR A 166 3.11 7.84 10.94
N ALA A 167 3.53 6.82 10.20
CA ALA A 167 2.85 5.53 10.18
C ALA A 167 3.82 4.37 10.43
N VAL A 168 3.50 3.53 11.40
CA VAL A 168 4.28 2.35 11.81
C VAL A 168 3.37 1.13 11.85
N GLY A 169 3.73 0.06 11.14
CA GLY A 169 2.98 -1.19 11.15
C GLY A 169 1.53 -1.05 10.65
N THR A 170 1.25 -0.06 9.81
CA THR A 170 -0.11 0.30 9.39
C THR A 170 -0.43 -0.27 8.00
N THR A 171 -1.63 -0.82 7.84
CA THR A 171 -2.09 -1.45 6.59
C THR A 171 -3.31 -0.74 6.00
N ASN A 172 -3.32 -0.53 4.69
CA ASN A 172 -4.40 0.14 3.96
C ASN A 172 -4.61 1.59 4.44
N LEU A 173 -3.60 2.44 4.26
CA LEU A 173 -3.70 3.88 4.51
C LEU A 173 -3.93 4.60 3.19
N VAL A 174 -4.97 5.42 3.12
CA VAL A 174 -5.29 6.20 1.93
C VAL A 174 -5.47 7.67 2.31
N CYS A 175 -4.68 8.55 1.71
CA CYS A 175 -4.75 9.99 1.90
C CYS A 175 -5.10 10.66 0.56
N LYS A 176 -6.21 11.40 0.51
CA LYS A 176 -6.73 12.01 -0.73
C LYS A 176 -7.00 13.50 -0.59
N LYS A 177 -6.77 14.26 -1.66
CA LYS A 177 -7.17 15.68 -1.77
C LYS A 177 -6.70 16.52 -0.58
N SER A 178 -5.56 16.18 0.00
CA SER A 178 -5.07 16.73 1.26
C SER A 178 -3.76 17.47 1.06
N ILE A 179 -3.43 18.31 2.04
CA ILE A 179 -2.22 19.13 2.05
C ILE A 179 -1.37 18.70 3.24
N ILE A 180 -0.08 18.50 3.02
CA ILE A 180 0.92 18.45 4.09
C ILE A 180 1.92 19.58 3.84
N ARG A 181 2.16 20.41 4.84
CA ARG A 181 3.02 21.57 4.65
C ARG A 181 3.71 22.05 5.91
N ASP A 182 4.75 22.85 5.72
CA ASP A 182 5.36 23.62 6.80
C ASP A 182 5.79 22.71 7.98
N CYS A 183 6.21 21.46 7.70
CA CYS A 183 6.74 20.50 8.68
C CYS A 183 8.25 20.71 8.87
N THR A 184 8.77 20.48 10.08
CA THR A 184 10.17 20.80 10.41
C THR A 184 11.16 19.77 9.88
N TYR A 185 10.87 18.47 9.87
CA TYR A 185 11.86 17.45 9.46
C TYR A 185 11.54 16.72 8.14
N SER A 186 10.29 16.33 7.92
CA SER A 186 9.88 15.50 6.78
C SER A 186 8.43 15.76 6.41
N ILE A 187 8.02 15.34 5.20
CA ILE A 187 6.60 15.31 4.82
C ILE A 187 5.89 14.19 5.60
N MET A 188 6.53 13.01 5.67
CA MET A 188 5.99 11.81 6.29
C MET A 188 7.09 10.79 6.60
N ALA A 189 6.87 9.88 7.55
CA ALA A 189 7.63 8.64 7.64
C ALA A 189 6.73 7.41 7.69
N LEU A 190 7.09 6.42 6.87
CA LEU A 190 6.38 5.16 6.75
C LEU A 190 7.33 4.03 7.12
N ARG A 191 6.97 3.23 8.14
CA ARG A 191 7.75 2.07 8.58
C ARG A 191 6.88 0.83 8.68
N ASN A 192 7.31 -0.30 8.13
CA ASN A 192 6.58 -1.58 8.18
C ASN A 192 5.11 -1.46 7.71
N CYS A 193 4.83 -0.56 6.76
CA CYS A 193 3.48 -0.31 6.28
C CYS A 193 3.19 -1.12 5.00
N SER A 194 1.92 -1.42 4.75
CA SER A 194 1.50 -2.07 3.51
C SER A 194 0.28 -1.40 2.91
N ASN A 195 0.25 -1.26 1.58
CA ASN A 195 -0.84 -0.64 0.84
C ASN A 195 -1.11 0.81 1.30
N THR A 196 -0.14 1.68 1.07
CA THR A 196 -0.27 3.12 1.38
C THR A 196 -0.45 3.90 0.08
N THR A 197 -1.47 4.75 -0.01
CA THR A 197 -1.75 5.55 -1.21
C THR A 197 -1.98 7.01 -0.86
N PHE A 198 -1.26 7.88 -1.55
CA PHE A 198 -1.49 9.32 -1.59
C PHE A 198 -2.03 9.67 -2.97
N GLU A 199 -3.22 10.26 -3.04
CA GLU A 199 -3.89 10.57 -4.30
C GLU A 199 -4.33 12.03 -4.29
N ASP A 200 -3.93 12.80 -5.31
CA ASP A 200 -4.31 14.20 -5.41
C ASP A 200 -3.89 14.99 -4.14
N CYS A 201 -2.63 14.86 -3.70
CA CYS A 201 -2.12 15.58 -2.52
C CYS A 201 -1.07 16.63 -2.87
N ASP A 202 -0.99 17.70 -2.09
CA ASP A 202 0.05 18.73 -2.20
C ASP A 202 0.98 18.65 -0.97
N PHE A 203 2.29 18.58 -1.22
CA PHE A 203 3.32 18.50 -0.19
C PHE A 203 4.35 19.61 -0.37
N TYR A 204 4.41 20.58 0.56
CA TYR A 204 5.27 21.75 0.37
C TYR A 204 5.81 22.43 1.61
N ARG A 205 6.98 23.08 1.48
CA ARG A 205 7.63 23.84 2.56
C ARG A 205 7.97 23.01 3.80
N CYS A 206 8.21 21.71 3.62
CA CYS A 206 8.85 20.87 4.64
C CYS A 206 10.38 20.95 4.51
N ARG A 207 11.14 20.75 5.60
CA ARG A 207 12.61 20.98 5.59
C ARG A 207 13.41 20.00 6.46
N GLU A 208 14.73 20.19 6.51
CA GLU A 208 15.73 19.56 7.41
C GLU A 208 16.18 18.12 7.07
N LEU A 209 15.30 17.12 7.03
CA LEU A 209 15.72 15.72 6.84
C LEU A 209 15.37 15.17 5.44
N THR A 210 15.27 13.85 5.33
CA THR A 210 14.72 13.22 4.13
C THR A 210 13.22 13.42 4.12
N MET A 211 12.65 13.94 3.04
CA MET A 211 11.24 14.35 3.01
C MET A 211 10.26 13.16 3.06
N ILE A 212 10.60 12.06 2.39
CA ILE A 212 9.77 10.85 2.32
C ILE A 212 10.64 9.61 2.63
N PRO A 213 10.96 9.35 3.91
CA PRO A 213 11.53 8.09 4.36
C PRO A 213 10.49 6.97 4.35
N VAL A 214 10.83 5.86 3.68
CA VAL A 214 9.99 4.67 3.56
C VAL A 214 10.85 3.45 3.89
N LEU A 215 10.55 2.78 5.00
CA LEU A 215 11.34 1.67 5.51
C LEU A 215 10.50 0.39 5.66
N LYS A 216 10.96 -0.72 5.07
CA LYS A 216 10.28 -2.03 5.11
C LYS A 216 8.78 -1.93 4.72
N CYS A 217 8.44 -1.05 3.79
CA CYS A 217 7.06 -0.84 3.33
C CYS A 217 6.83 -1.49 1.97
N THR A 218 5.59 -1.90 1.73
CA THR A 218 5.16 -2.52 0.47
C THR A 218 3.98 -1.76 -0.12
N ASN A 219 3.95 -1.64 -1.46
CA ASN A 219 2.86 -0.99 -2.19
C ASN A 219 2.56 0.43 -1.70
N THR A 220 3.57 1.31 -1.77
CA THR A 220 3.46 2.73 -1.45
C THR A 220 3.28 3.53 -2.74
N ASN A 221 2.18 4.26 -2.88
CA ASN A 221 1.81 4.90 -4.15
C ASN A 221 1.56 6.39 -3.97
N PHE A 222 2.05 7.18 -4.92
CA PHE A 222 1.74 8.60 -5.08
C PHE A 222 1.13 8.80 -6.46
N ILE A 223 -0.08 9.36 -6.51
CA ILE A 223 -0.88 9.50 -7.72
C ILE A 223 -1.34 10.94 -7.83
N ARG A 224 -0.96 11.63 -8.91
CA ARG A 224 -1.32 13.05 -9.14
C ARG A 224 -0.96 13.96 -7.95
N CYS A 225 0.13 13.65 -7.26
CA CYS A 225 0.65 14.45 -6.17
C CYS A 225 1.53 15.59 -6.68
N ARG A 226 1.57 16.68 -5.93
CA ARG A 226 2.52 17.78 -6.12
C ARG A 226 3.49 17.84 -4.96
N ILE A 227 4.77 17.93 -5.27
CA ILE A 227 5.85 18.13 -4.30
C ILE A 227 6.58 19.40 -4.72
N SER A 228 6.67 20.40 -3.86
CA SER A 228 7.33 21.66 -4.20
C SER A 228 7.88 22.37 -2.97
N GLN A 229 8.93 23.17 -3.12
CA GLN A 229 9.47 24.02 -2.05
C GLN A 229 9.94 23.27 -0.80
N ASN A 230 10.33 22.01 -0.93
CA ASN A 230 10.79 21.19 0.19
C ASN A 230 12.32 21.16 0.23
N ARG A 231 12.92 21.24 1.42
CA ARG A 231 14.38 21.30 1.58
C ARG A 231 14.91 20.03 2.22
N GLY A 232 15.71 19.27 1.49
CA GLY A 232 16.33 18.04 1.98
C GLY A 232 16.51 17.01 0.88
N THR A 233 16.83 15.77 1.26
CA THR A 233 16.77 14.65 0.32
C THR A 233 15.32 14.26 0.10
N LEU A 234 14.86 14.12 -1.14
CA LEU A 234 13.42 13.94 -1.36
C LEU A 234 12.92 12.54 -0.95
N PHE A 235 13.59 11.47 -1.38
CA PHE A 235 13.18 10.09 -1.12
C PHE A 235 14.27 9.27 -0.41
N GLY A 236 13.90 8.56 0.67
CA GLY A 236 14.78 7.63 1.38
C GLY A 236 14.13 6.27 1.52
N LEU A 237 14.36 5.40 0.53
CA LEU A 237 13.72 4.10 0.44
C LEU A 237 14.63 3.00 0.99
N TYR A 238 14.21 2.32 2.05
CA TYR A 238 14.98 1.26 2.68
C TYR A 238 14.13 -0.01 2.68
N TYR A 239 14.56 -1.03 1.93
CA TYR A 239 13.78 -2.27 1.74
C TYR A 239 12.33 -1.99 1.31
N SER A 240 12.17 -0.97 0.46
CA SER A 240 10.87 -0.40 0.08
C SER A 240 10.96 0.13 -1.34
N GLU A 241 9.81 0.19 -2.01
CA GLU A 241 9.64 0.89 -3.26
C GLU A 241 8.40 1.78 -3.24
N ILE A 242 8.43 2.77 -4.12
CA ILE A 242 7.31 3.68 -4.36
C ILE A 242 6.91 3.66 -5.82
N THR A 243 5.64 3.89 -6.08
CA THR A 243 5.12 4.27 -7.39
C THR A 243 4.87 5.76 -7.42
N LEU A 244 5.35 6.45 -8.46
CA LEU A 244 5.00 7.83 -8.77
C LEU A 244 4.23 7.84 -10.10
N ASN A 245 2.94 8.18 -10.07
CA ASN A 245 2.10 8.22 -11.25
C ASN A 245 1.49 9.61 -11.45
N GLU A 246 1.73 10.22 -12.61
CA GLU A 246 1.20 11.55 -12.95
C GLU A 246 1.52 12.64 -11.91
N CYS A 247 2.62 12.50 -11.18
CA CYS A 247 3.03 13.47 -10.18
C CYS A 247 3.77 14.66 -10.82
N GLU A 248 3.82 15.77 -10.10
CA GLU A 248 4.55 16.99 -10.48
C GLU A 248 5.47 17.37 -9.32
N ILE A 249 6.79 17.26 -9.55
CA ILE A 249 7.82 17.37 -8.52
C ILE A 249 8.75 18.50 -8.88
N HIS A 250 8.76 19.55 -8.06
CA HIS A 250 9.66 20.70 -8.11
C HIS A 250 10.62 20.61 -6.92
N HIS A 251 11.90 20.35 -7.17
CA HIS A 251 12.87 20.12 -6.10
C HIS A 251 14.29 20.56 -6.49
N VAL A 252 14.91 21.42 -5.69
CA VAL A 252 16.35 21.70 -5.76
C VAL A 252 17.07 20.96 -4.64
N GLY A 253 17.76 19.89 -5.01
CA GLY A 253 18.57 19.12 -4.07
C GLY A 253 18.66 17.64 -4.45
N PRO A 254 19.18 16.80 -3.55
CA PRO A 254 19.21 15.35 -3.76
C PRO A 254 17.79 14.80 -3.90
N ILE A 255 17.53 14.09 -5.00
CA ILE A 255 16.27 13.34 -5.17
C ILE A 255 16.23 12.12 -4.23
N GLY A 256 17.40 11.60 -3.85
CA GLY A 256 17.51 10.41 -3.01
C GLY A 256 17.72 9.14 -3.83
N ASN A 257 17.36 7.99 -3.26
CA ASN A 257 17.71 6.68 -3.81
C ASN A 257 16.65 6.10 -4.75
N ILE A 258 16.08 6.95 -5.60
CA ILE A 258 15.22 6.56 -6.71
C ILE A 258 15.85 6.94 -8.05
N ASN A 259 15.47 6.26 -9.12
CA ASN A 259 15.81 6.68 -10.48
C ASN A 259 14.59 7.31 -11.14
N ILE A 260 14.63 8.62 -11.38
CA ILE A 260 13.52 9.38 -11.94
C ILE A 260 13.04 8.87 -13.31
N ASN A 261 13.92 8.22 -14.07
CA ASN A 261 13.56 7.64 -15.38
C ASN A 261 12.62 6.44 -15.28
N ASP A 262 12.53 5.82 -14.10
CA ASP A 262 11.61 4.72 -13.85
C ASP A 262 10.15 5.22 -13.72
N TYR A 263 9.92 6.54 -13.72
CA TYR A 263 8.62 7.19 -13.53
C TYR A 263 8.24 8.12 -14.70
N PRO A 264 8.03 7.61 -15.93
CA PRO A 264 7.85 8.42 -17.13
C PRO A 264 6.57 9.26 -17.17
N THR A 265 5.58 8.95 -16.33
CA THR A 265 4.35 9.75 -16.20
C THR A 265 4.50 10.91 -15.22
N THR A 266 5.57 10.92 -14.41
CA THR A 266 5.84 11.96 -13.41
C THR A 266 6.77 13.01 -14.00
N LYS A 267 6.43 14.29 -13.79
CA LYS A 267 7.25 15.42 -14.23
C LYS A 267 8.16 15.86 -13.10
N PHE A 268 9.44 16.04 -13.41
CA PHE A 268 10.46 16.53 -12.49
C PHE A 268 11.00 17.85 -13.01
N PHE A 269 11.05 18.84 -12.11
CA PHE A 269 11.56 20.17 -12.36
C PHE A 269 12.63 20.50 -11.30
N GLN A 270 13.72 21.10 -11.75
CA GLN A 270 14.81 21.52 -10.88
C GLN A 270 14.64 23.01 -10.55
N ASP A 271 13.64 23.30 -9.75
CA ASP A 271 13.29 24.65 -9.28
C ASP A 271 12.60 24.59 -7.91
N GLU A 272 12.32 25.77 -7.36
CA GLU A 272 11.64 25.96 -6.07
C GLU A 272 10.30 26.71 -6.27
N ASP A 273 9.64 26.49 -7.42
CA ASP A 273 8.47 27.26 -7.79
C ASP A 273 7.32 27.06 -6.79
N ALA A 274 6.69 28.18 -6.44
CA ALA A 274 5.45 28.17 -5.68
C ALA A 274 4.30 27.81 -6.63
N LEU A 275 3.62 26.70 -6.36
CA LEU A 275 2.51 26.25 -7.19
C LEU A 275 1.18 26.83 -6.71
N GLU A 276 0.31 27.20 -7.66
CA GLU A 276 -1.06 27.60 -7.34
C GLU A 276 -1.84 26.44 -6.72
N GLY A 277 -2.65 26.74 -5.71
CA GLY A 277 -3.43 25.75 -4.98
C GLY A 277 -4.50 25.08 -5.84
N ARG A 278 -4.68 23.78 -5.68
CA ARG A 278 -5.64 22.96 -6.46
C ARG A 278 -7.06 22.88 -5.87
N GLY A 279 -7.37 23.69 -4.87
CA GLY A 279 -8.63 23.57 -4.10
C GLY A 279 -8.69 22.32 -3.21
N PHE A 280 -7.52 21.75 -2.90
CA PHE A 280 -7.33 20.64 -1.98
C PHE A 280 -7.28 21.13 -0.53
N GLY A 281 -7.42 20.20 0.42
CA GLY A 281 -7.57 20.50 1.83
C GLY A 281 -9.01 20.87 2.22
N PRO A 282 -9.19 21.35 3.46
CA PRO A 282 -10.50 21.51 4.07
C PRO A 282 -11.23 22.73 3.51
N THR A 283 -12.56 22.66 3.50
CA THR A 283 -13.41 23.82 3.23
C THR A 283 -13.25 24.87 4.34
N GLY A 284 -13.26 26.14 3.97
CA GLY A 284 -13.08 27.24 4.94
C GLY A 284 -11.71 27.28 5.63
N ARG A 285 -10.70 26.58 5.09
CA ARG A 285 -9.33 26.45 5.61
C ARG A 285 -8.87 27.73 6.35
N PRO A 286 -8.70 27.68 7.68
CA PRO A 286 -8.28 28.85 8.44
C PRO A 286 -6.85 29.22 8.07
N ASN A 287 -6.52 30.51 8.13
CA ASN A 287 -5.16 31.00 7.88
C ASN A 287 -4.27 30.73 9.11
N LEU A 288 -3.99 29.45 9.37
CA LEU A 288 -3.13 29.01 10.45
C LEU A 288 -1.72 28.75 9.92
N ARG A 289 -0.76 29.30 10.65
CA ARG A 289 0.68 29.04 10.54
C ARG A 289 1.17 28.89 11.97
N ALA A 290 2.19 28.07 12.16
CA ALA A 290 2.87 28.07 13.44
C ALA A 290 3.69 29.40 13.57
N SER A 291 3.96 29.85 14.80
CA SER A 291 4.69 31.09 15.10
C SER A 291 6.22 30.88 15.09
N ILE A 292 6.94 31.53 14.18
CA ILE A 292 8.41 31.47 14.07
C ILE A 292 9.07 32.08 15.32
N GLU A 293 9.81 31.27 16.09
CA GLU A 293 10.86 31.74 17.02
C GLU A 293 12.25 31.39 16.45
N ASP A 294 13.23 32.27 16.70
CA ASP A 294 14.56 32.27 16.08
C ASP A 294 15.38 31.00 16.36
N ASP A 295 16.13 30.57 15.33
CA ASP A 295 17.11 29.47 15.31
C ASP A 295 18.13 29.56 16.47
N GLU A 296 17.99 28.69 17.47
CA GLU A 296 19.12 28.21 18.27
C GLU A 296 19.31 26.72 18.00
N THR A 297 20.40 26.40 17.30
CA THR A 297 20.85 25.04 17.00
C THR A 297 21.42 24.39 18.26
N GLU A 298 20.64 23.54 18.93
CA GLU A 298 21.17 22.55 19.87
C GLU A 298 21.12 21.15 19.24
N GLU A 299 22.28 20.54 19.05
CA GLU A 299 22.43 19.15 18.65
C GLU A 299 22.02 18.24 19.82
N CYS A 300 20.98 17.41 19.63
CA CYS A 300 20.60 16.37 20.58
C CYS A 300 20.65 15.01 19.88
N GLU A 301 21.31 14.05 20.55
CA GLU A 301 21.63 12.71 20.05
C GLU A 301 20.38 11.90 19.66
N ASP A 302 20.41 11.35 18.45
CA ASP A 302 19.39 10.45 17.90
C ASP A 302 19.27 9.16 18.73
N GLY A 303 18.23 9.09 19.55
CA GLY A 303 17.71 7.82 20.07
C GLY A 303 16.91 7.11 18.98
N GLU A 304 17.57 6.41 18.05
CA GLU A 304 16.90 5.42 17.21
C GLU A 304 16.39 4.27 18.10
N GLU A 305 15.10 4.29 18.47
CA GLU A 305 14.44 3.12 19.04
C GLU A 305 14.36 2.01 17.98
N ARG A 306 15.32 1.10 18.07
CA ARG A 306 15.28 -0.23 17.47
C ARG A 306 14.25 -1.07 18.24
N ILE A 307 13.05 -1.19 17.70
CA ILE A 307 12.11 -2.24 18.11
C ILE A 307 12.57 -3.54 17.44
N GLU A 308 12.95 -4.51 18.26
CA GLU A 308 13.41 -5.83 17.81
C GLU A 308 12.29 -6.58 17.08
N ASP A 309 12.67 -7.13 15.92
CA ASP A 309 11.87 -8.05 15.12
C ASP A 309 11.66 -9.33 15.94
N ASP A 310 10.51 -9.53 16.60
CA ASP A 310 10.02 -10.86 17.01
C ASP A 310 8.60 -10.73 17.59
N ASP A 311 7.58 -10.83 16.72
CA ASP A 311 6.28 -11.49 16.98
C ASP A 311 5.29 -11.14 15.86
N PHE A 312 5.40 -11.85 14.73
CA PHE A 312 4.40 -11.75 13.66
C PHE A 312 4.02 -13.13 13.10
N TYR A 313 3.63 -14.04 14.00
CA TYR A 313 2.97 -15.29 13.63
C TYR A 313 1.52 -15.30 14.09
N ALA A 314 0.58 -14.96 13.20
CA ALA A 314 -0.85 -15.34 13.24
C ALA A 314 -1.57 -14.78 11.99
N LEU A 315 -2.53 -15.40 11.30
CA LEU A 315 -3.22 -16.69 11.34
C LEU A 315 -3.87 -16.83 9.93
N TRP A 316 -3.61 -17.94 9.23
CA TRP A 316 -4.14 -18.26 7.89
C TRP A 316 -5.65 -18.56 7.91
N ASP A 317 -6.40 -18.05 6.92
CA ASP A 317 -7.76 -18.51 6.59
C ASP A 317 -7.78 -19.07 5.17
N ALA A 318 -8.05 -20.37 5.05
CA ALA A 318 -8.15 -21.10 3.79
C ALA A 318 -9.28 -20.60 2.89
N ASN A 319 -10.26 -19.88 3.44
CA ASN A 319 -11.43 -19.40 2.71
C ASN A 319 -11.24 -18.02 2.07
N GLU A 320 -10.10 -17.36 2.29
CA GLU A 320 -9.83 -15.97 1.88
C GLU A 320 -8.65 -15.89 0.89
N VAL A 321 -8.66 -16.74 -0.15
CA VAL A 321 -7.58 -16.87 -1.15
C VAL A 321 -7.18 -15.51 -1.75
N GLU A 322 -8.14 -14.67 -2.12
CA GLU A 322 -7.86 -13.34 -2.67
C GLU A 322 -7.13 -12.42 -1.68
N LYS A 323 -7.51 -12.46 -0.41
CA LYS A 323 -6.85 -11.68 0.63
C LYS A 323 -5.43 -12.16 0.91
N ASN A 324 -5.21 -13.48 0.90
CA ASN A 324 -3.87 -14.07 1.04
C ASN A 324 -3.00 -13.70 -0.17
N HIS A 325 -3.58 -13.70 -1.37
CA HIS A 325 -2.88 -13.30 -2.59
C HIS A 325 -2.46 -11.84 -2.58
N ARG A 326 -3.39 -10.97 -2.19
CA ARG A 326 -3.17 -9.55 -1.97
C ARG A 326 -2.06 -9.27 -0.96
N LYS A 327 -1.98 -10.08 0.11
CA LYS A 327 -0.89 -10.02 1.09
C LYS A 327 0.45 -10.47 0.51
N ALA A 328 0.47 -11.53 -0.31
CA ALA A 328 1.68 -12.12 -0.85
C ALA A 328 2.29 -11.33 -2.02
N PHE A 329 1.44 -10.79 -2.90
CA PHE A 329 1.82 -10.23 -4.21
C PHE A 329 1.35 -8.78 -4.44
N GLY A 330 0.60 -8.20 -3.49
CA GLY A 330 0.11 -6.82 -3.53
C GLY A 330 -1.26 -6.64 -4.19
N ASN A 331 -1.95 -5.55 -3.84
CA ASN A 331 -3.31 -5.27 -4.30
C ASN A 331 -3.38 -4.72 -5.73
N THR A 332 -2.35 -4.00 -6.18
CA THR A 332 -2.40 -3.23 -7.44
C THR A 332 -2.60 -4.13 -8.65
N LEU A 333 -1.96 -5.30 -8.66
CA LEU A 333 -2.20 -6.27 -9.72
C LEU A 333 -3.68 -6.73 -9.68
N GLU A 334 -4.22 -7.08 -8.52
CA GLU A 334 -5.61 -7.52 -8.41
C GLU A 334 -6.63 -6.45 -8.79
N ASP A 335 -6.41 -5.21 -8.40
CA ASP A 335 -7.39 -4.13 -8.59
C ASP A 335 -7.44 -3.62 -10.02
N TYR A 336 -6.32 -3.69 -10.76
CA TYR A 336 -6.19 -3.04 -12.06
C TYR A 336 -5.88 -3.98 -13.22
N TRP A 337 -5.49 -5.24 -12.96
CA TRP A 337 -5.16 -6.20 -14.01
C TRP A 337 -6.26 -6.33 -15.08
N GLY A 338 -7.51 -6.47 -14.65
CA GLY A 338 -8.65 -6.72 -15.54
C GLY A 338 -8.96 -5.59 -16.53
N SER A 339 -8.41 -4.39 -16.33
CA SER A 339 -8.62 -3.21 -17.17
C SER A 339 -7.34 -2.65 -17.80
N THR A 340 -6.18 -3.24 -17.52
CA THR A 340 -4.88 -2.72 -17.98
C THR A 340 -4.36 -3.49 -19.18
N GLU A 341 -4.26 -2.81 -20.33
CA GLU A 341 -3.54 -3.34 -21.49
C GLU A 341 -2.03 -3.13 -21.34
N ILE A 342 -1.23 -4.11 -21.77
CA ILE A 342 0.23 -4.01 -21.75
C ILE A 342 0.76 -3.93 -23.17
N SER A 343 1.56 -2.91 -23.47
CA SER A 343 2.17 -2.76 -24.78
C SER A 343 3.49 -3.53 -24.85
N LEU A 344 3.76 -4.19 -25.98
CA LEU A 344 5.05 -4.77 -26.31
C LEU A 344 5.72 -3.92 -27.41
N PRO A 345 6.59 -2.97 -27.07
CA PRO A 345 7.29 -2.14 -28.05
C PRO A 345 8.02 -2.98 -29.11
N GLN A 346 8.19 -2.44 -30.32
CA GLN A 346 8.95 -3.15 -31.36
C GLN A 346 10.40 -3.41 -30.96
N SER A 347 10.99 -2.54 -30.15
CA SER A 347 12.35 -2.69 -29.60
C SER A 347 12.52 -3.96 -28.76
N GLU A 348 11.43 -4.53 -28.23
CA GLU A 348 11.44 -5.76 -27.42
C GLU A 348 11.33 -7.04 -28.27
N GLY A 349 11.31 -6.91 -29.59
CA GLY A 349 11.45 -8.03 -30.52
C GLY A 349 10.19 -8.89 -30.68
N ALA A 350 10.40 -10.19 -30.95
CA ALA A 350 9.32 -11.12 -31.27
C ALA A 350 8.47 -11.47 -30.04
N PRO A 351 7.14 -11.63 -30.18
CA PRO A 351 6.25 -12.00 -29.08
C PRO A 351 6.37 -13.50 -28.75
N ASN A 352 7.39 -13.84 -27.98
CA ASN A 352 7.64 -15.16 -27.41
C ASN A 352 7.40 -15.14 -25.90
N ILE A 353 7.48 -16.32 -25.24
CA ILE A 353 7.22 -16.42 -23.80
C ILE A 353 8.11 -15.50 -22.95
N PHE A 354 9.37 -15.33 -23.34
CA PHE A 354 10.32 -14.49 -22.59
C PHE A 354 9.91 -13.01 -22.64
N ASN A 355 9.68 -12.49 -23.85
CA ASN A 355 9.38 -11.06 -24.04
C ASN A 355 7.98 -10.68 -23.54
N LEU A 356 6.99 -11.56 -23.70
CA LEU A 356 5.65 -11.28 -23.20
C LEU A 356 5.58 -11.34 -21.67
N THR A 357 6.26 -12.29 -21.03
CA THR A 357 6.37 -12.31 -19.57
C THR A 357 7.18 -11.12 -19.06
N LEU A 358 8.19 -10.65 -19.80
CA LEU A 358 8.94 -9.45 -19.44
C LEU A 358 8.06 -8.20 -19.48
N ALA A 359 7.23 -8.05 -20.51
CA ALA A 359 6.28 -6.95 -20.60
C ALA A 359 5.30 -6.97 -19.41
N PHE A 360 4.80 -8.15 -19.03
CA PHE A 360 3.98 -8.31 -17.81
C PHE A 360 4.75 -7.87 -16.55
N CYS A 361 5.97 -8.35 -16.35
CA CYS A 361 6.77 -8.01 -15.17
C CYS A 361 7.21 -6.55 -15.15
N LYS A 362 7.33 -5.86 -16.29
CA LYS A 362 7.57 -4.41 -16.31
C LYS A 362 6.37 -3.61 -15.83
N GLN A 363 5.17 -4.03 -16.21
CA GLN A 363 3.93 -3.38 -15.78
C GLN A 363 3.65 -3.68 -14.29
N TRP A 364 3.99 -4.89 -13.85
CA TRP A 364 3.63 -5.43 -12.55
C TRP A 364 4.87 -6.01 -11.84
N THR A 365 5.90 -5.19 -11.60
CA THR A 365 7.22 -5.67 -11.14
C THR A 365 7.18 -6.43 -9.82
N GLY A 366 6.25 -6.10 -8.92
CA GLY A 366 6.29 -6.62 -7.55
C GLY A 366 7.46 -6.05 -6.74
N ASN A 367 7.51 -6.35 -5.44
CA ASN A 367 8.53 -5.82 -4.54
C ASN A 367 9.86 -6.60 -4.65
N ASP A 368 10.85 -6.23 -3.85
CA ASP A 368 12.06 -7.03 -3.63
C ASP A 368 11.72 -8.47 -3.29
N GLU A 369 12.50 -9.41 -3.84
CA GLU A 369 12.31 -10.86 -3.69
C GLU A 369 11.05 -11.42 -4.37
N ASP A 370 10.20 -10.60 -5.00
CA ASP A 370 9.08 -11.08 -5.82
C ASP A 370 9.59 -11.79 -7.09
N PRO A 371 9.04 -12.96 -7.45
CA PRO A 371 9.47 -13.70 -8.64
C PRO A 371 9.31 -12.92 -9.95
N ARG A 372 8.39 -11.93 -10.02
CA ARG A 372 8.25 -11.01 -11.16
C ARG A 372 9.45 -10.08 -11.28
N ARG A 373 9.87 -9.49 -10.16
CA ARG A 373 11.03 -8.59 -10.11
C ARG A 373 12.32 -9.35 -10.41
N ILE A 374 12.49 -10.53 -9.82
CA ILE A 374 13.64 -11.40 -10.09
C ILE A 374 13.79 -11.65 -11.58
N PHE A 375 12.68 -11.98 -12.26
CA PHE A 375 12.71 -12.18 -13.71
C PHE A 375 13.00 -10.89 -14.47
N PHE A 376 12.37 -9.78 -14.10
CA PHE A 376 12.61 -8.47 -14.72
C PHE A 376 14.09 -8.04 -14.62
N GLU A 377 14.69 -8.16 -13.43
CA GLU A 377 16.09 -7.79 -13.21
C GLU A 377 17.05 -8.68 -13.98
N TYR A 378 16.78 -9.99 -14.01
CA TYR A 378 17.57 -10.92 -14.82
C TYR A 378 17.47 -10.59 -16.31
N ALA A 379 16.25 -10.41 -16.82
CA ALA A 379 16.00 -10.16 -18.24
C ALA A 379 16.55 -8.79 -18.71
N THR A 380 16.70 -7.83 -17.79
CA THR A 380 17.30 -6.51 -18.08
C THR A 380 18.78 -6.42 -17.73
N GLY A 381 19.40 -7.50 -17.24
CA GLY A 381 20.81 -7.53 -16.86
C GLY A 381 21.14 -6.82 -15.55
N LYS A 382 20.13 -6.40 -14.78
CA LYS A 382 20.30 -5.82 -13.43
C LYS A 382 20.65 -6.89 -12.39
N ARG A 383 20.29 -8.15 -12.63
CA ARG A 383 20.64 -9.30 -11.79
C ARG A 383 21.47 -10.30 -12.57
N SER A 384 22.63 -10.64 -12.03
CA SER A 384 23.51 -11.68 -12.59
C SER A 384 23.16 -13.04 -12.01
N MET A 385 22.88 -14.02 -12.86
CA MET A 385 22.62 -15.42 -12.48
C MET A 385 23.47 -16.36 -13.33
N LYS A 386 23.94 -17.46 -12.76
CA LYS A 386 24.81 -18.43 -13.44
C LYS A 386 23.98 -19.54 -14.07
N GLU A 387 24.37 -19.95 -15.27
CA GLU A 387 23.84 -21.19 -15.84
C GLU A 387 24.32 -22.37 -14.99
N ASP A 388 23.38 -23.23 -14.58
CA ASP A 388 23.66 -24.39 -13.74
C ASP A 388 23.08 -25.65 -14.40
N GLY A 389 23.80 -26.76 -14.25
CA GLY A 389 23.42 -28.08 -14.76
C GLY A 389 22.53 -28.88 -13.81
N GLU A 390 22.31 -28.41 -12.58
CA GLU A 390 21.34 -29.01 -11.65
C GLU A 390 19.90 -28.64 -12.07
N ASP A 391 19.29 -29.49 -12.91
CA ASP A 391 18.03 -29.22 -13.59
C ASP A 391 16.81 -29.41 -12.67
N ILE A 392 16.54 -28.43 -11.78
CA ILE A 392 15.29 -28.39 -11.00
C ILE A 392 14.04 -28.29 -11.89
N PHE A 393 14.21 -27.87 -13.15
CA PHE A 393 13.12 -27.75 -14.13
C PHE A 393 12.83 -29.06 -14.85
N ASN A 394 13.82 -29.96 -14.94
CA ASN A 394 13.79 -31.34 -15.45
C ASN A 394 13.09 -31.49 -16.81
N VAL A 395 13.37 -30.57 -17.75
CA VAL A 395 12.76 -30.54 -19.09
C VAL A 395 13.82 -30.24 -20.14
N SER A 396 13.94 -31.13 -21.12
CA SER A 396 14.92 -31.00 -22.21
C SER A 396 14.75 -29.69 -23.00
N GLY A 397 15.87 -29.02 -23.30
CA GLY A 397 15.89 -27.76 -24.06
C GLY A 397 15.61 -26.51 -23.23
N THR A 398 15.51 -26.64 -21.90
CA THR A 398 15.35 -25.54 -20.95
C THR A 398 16.67 -24.83 -20.74
N LYS A 399 16.63 -23.51 -20.68
CA LYS A 399 17.73 -22.70 -20.16
C LYS A 399 17.47 -22.41 -18.68
N GLY A 400 18.35 -22.86 -17.80
CA GLY A 400 18.24 -22.70 -16.35
C GLY A 400 19.32 -21.78 -15.80
N PHE A 401 18.95 -20.86 -14.91
CA PHE A 401 19.84 -19.90 -14.29
C PHE A 401 19.57 -19.79 -12.79
N PHE A 402 20.63 -19.71 -11.99
CA PHE A 402 20.56 -19.77 -10.53
C PHE A 402 21.45 -18.71 -9.89
N GLY A 403 21.01 -18.21 -8.74
CA GLY A 403 21.74 -17.22 -7.96
C GLY A 403 20.92 -16.75 -6.76
N ASP A 404 21.58 -16.56 -5.61
CA ASP A 404 21.01 -15.95 -4.41
C ASP A 404 19.73 -16.60 -3.85
N GLY A 405 19.53 -17.90 -4.06
CA GLY A 405 18.29 -18.59 -3.67
C GLY A 405 17.12 -18.33 -4.62
N CYS A 406 17.42 -17.91 -5.84
CA CYS A 406 16.46 -17.73 -6.93
C CYS A 406 16.83 -18.63 -8.12
N ALA A 407 15.83 -19.02 -8.89
CA ALA A 407 16.02 -19.80 -10.11
C ALA A 407 15.11 -19.30 -11.23
N ILE A 408 15.64 -19.20 -12.46
CA ILE A 408 14.88 -18.85 -13.66
C ILE A 408 15.06 -19.96 -14.68
N GLY A 409 13.96 -20.48 -15.21
CA GLY A 409 13.95 -21.54 -16.21
C GLY A 409 13.01 -21.18 -17.33
N TYR A 410 13.44 -21.31 -18.59
CA TYR A 410 12.52 -21.10 -19.71
C TYR A 410 12.87 -21.89 -20.95
N ASN A 411 11.85 -22.15 -21.77
CA ASN A 411 12.00 -22.75 -23.09
C ASN A 411 11.12 -21.99 -24.09
N ILE A 412 11.76 -21.24 -24.98
CA ILE A 412 11.09 -20.41 -25.99
C ILE A 412 10.29 -21.25 -26.99
N LYS A 413 10.78 -22.45 -27.33
CA LYS A 413 10.18 -23.31 -28.34
C LYS A 413 8.90 -23.97 -27.82
N ASP A 414 8.95 -24.51 -26.61
CA ASP A 414 7.80 -25.15 -25.97
C ASP A 414 6.84 -24.13 -25.36
N GLY A 415 7.34 -22.92 -25.09
CA GLY A 415 6.55 -21.75 -24.74
C GLY A 415 6.21 -21.68 -23.26
N TRP A 416 7.17 -21.97 -22.38
CA TRP A 416 6.99 -21.87 -20.93
C TRP A 416 8.17 -21.17 -20.26
N LEU A 417 7.91 -20.58 -19.11
CA LEU A 417 8.86 -19.86 -18.27
C LEU A 417 8.50 -20.00 -16.79
N ALA A 418 9.50 -20.06 -15.94
CA ALA A 418 9.36 -20.00 -14.50
C ALA A 418 10.45 -19.10 -13.89
N SER A 419 10.06 -18.39 -12.84
CA SER A 419 10.94 -17.61 -11.96
C SER A 419 10.56 -17.94 -10.53
N TYR A 420 11.51 -18.49 -9.77
CA TYR A 420 11.30 -19.00 -8.42
C TYR A 420 12.17 -18.24 -7.44
N ASN A 421 11.57 -17.88 -6.30
CA ASN A 421 12.29 -17.50 -5.09
C ASN A 421 12.16 -18.65 -4.08
N THR A 422 13.24 -19.43 -3.91
CA THR A 422 13.24 -20.60 -3.03
C THR A 422 13.37 -20.24 -1.55
N LYS A 423 13.79 -19.01 -1.22
CA LYS A 423 13.83 -18.52 0.18
C LYS A 423 12.46 -18.10 0.68
N GLN A 424 11.68 -17.41 -0.16
CA GLN A 424 10.34 -16.94 0.17
C GLN A 424 9.22 -17.91 -0.24
N MET A 425 9.58 -18.96 -0.99
CA MET A 425 8.65 -19.92 -1.58
C MET A 425 7.58 -19.21 -2.39
N LYS A 426 8.01 -18.30 -3.29
CA LYS A 426 7.14 -17.56 -4.21
C LYS A 426 7.57 -17.84 -5.64
N ASN A 427 6.61 -18.13 -6.49
CA ASN A 427 6.84 -18.54 -7.87
C ASN A 427 6.02 -17.68 -8.84
N LEU A 428 6.62 -17.41 -9.98
CA LEU A 428 5.96 -16.95 -11.20
C LEU A 428 6.12 -18.07 -12.22
N GLU A 429 5.01 -18.61 -12.71
CA GLU A 429 4.99 -19.49 -13.88
C GLU A 429 4.27 -18.83 -15.05
N ALA A 430 4.69 -19.10 -16.27
CA ALA A 430 4.05 -18.57 -17.46
C ALA A 430 4.08 -19.58 -18.61
N ALA A 431 3.04 -19.56 -19.43
CA ALA A 431 2.96 -20.35 -20.65
C ALA A 431 2.24 -19.60 -21.78
N ILE A 432 2.55 -19.98 -23.01
CA ILE A 432 2.00 -19.36 -24.22
C ILE A 432 1.40 -20.37 -25.21
N TRP A 433 0.25 -20.01 -25.77
CA TRP A 433 -0.45 -20.76 -26.80
C TRP A 433 -0.62 -19.90 -28.06
N ASN A 434 -0.44 -20.51 -29.22
CA ASN A 434 -0.78 -19.87 -30.48
C ASN A 434 -2.27 -20.13 -30.77
N ARG A 435 -3.04 -19.06 -30.97
CA ARG A 435 -4.44 -19.14 -31.37
C ARG A 435 -4.56 -19.26 -32.90
N ASN A 436 -5.67 -19.86 -33.35
CA ASN A 436 -5.93 -20.08 -34.78
C ASN A 436 -6.07 -18.77 -35.59
N ASP A 437 -6.36 -17.65 -34.93
CA ASP A 437 -6.50 -16.31 -35.49
C ASP A 437 -5.18 -15.51 -35.52
N LYS A 438 -4.04 -16.17 -35.25
CA LYS A 438 -2.69 -15.58 -35.12
C LYS A 438 -2.43 -14.81 -33.83
N HIS A 439 -3.42 -14.62 -32.97
CA HIS A 439 -3.20 -14.10 -31.62
C HIS A 439 -2.41 -15.12 -30.78
N LYS A 440 -1.91 -14.68 -29.63
CA LYS A 440 -1.29 -15.57 -28.65
C LYS A 440 -1.98 -15.42 -27.31
N LEU A 441 -2.29 -16.54 -26.67
CA LEU A 441 -2.77 -16.54 -25.30
C LEU A 441 -1.56 -16.66 -24.37
N LEU A 442 -1.37 -15.70 -23.47
CA LEU A 442 -0.41 -15.75 -22.38
C LEU A 442 -1.17 -16.04 -21.09
N ILE A 443 -0.72 -17.04 -20.33
CA ILE A 443 -1.22 -17.28 -18.97
C ILE A 443 -0.03 -17.23 -18.02
N LEU A 444 -0.20 -16.49 -16.93
CA LEU A 444 0.77 -16.42 -15.83
C LEU A 444 0.11 -16.89 -14.54
N ILE A 445 0.88 -17.51 -13.66
CA ILE A 445 0.49 -17.89 -12.31
C ILE A 445 1.48 -17.27 -11.34
N LEU A 446 0.95 -16.57 -10.35
CA LEU A 446 1.70 -16.21 -9.16
C LEU A 446 1.24 -17.12 -8.03
N GLU A 447 2.19 -17.80 -7.40
CA GLU A 447 1.88 -18.70 -6.30
C GLU A 447 2.89 -18.61 -5.17
N GLN A 448 2.40 -18.79 -3.95
CA GLN A 448 3.17 -18.95 -2.74
C GLN A 448 2.77 -20.31 -2.13
N PRO A 449 3.43 -21.42 -2.50
CA PRO A 449 3.06 -22.77 -2.03
C PRO A 449 3.17 -22.98 -0.52
N GLU A 450 4.08 -22.28 0.16
CA GLU A 450 4.27 -22.35 1.62
C GLU A 450 4.01 -20.98 2.26
N ARG A 451 3.57 -20.95 3.52
CA ARG A 451 3.18 -19.72 4.27
C ARG A 451 1.91 -19.05 3.71
N GLU A 452 0.74 -19.54 4.14
CA GLU A 452 -0.57 -19.00 3.77
C GLU A 452 -0.94 -19.16 2.28
N MET A 453 -0.83 -20.40 1.79
CA MET A 453 -0.99 -20.84 0.39
C MET A 453 -1.88 -19.92 -0.46
N SER A 454 -1.28 -19.25 -1.44
CA SER A 454 -1.97 -18.37 -2.38
C SER A 454 -1.56 -18.69 -3.79
N ALA A 455 -2.52 -18.79 -4.71
CA ALA A 455 -2.23 -18.88 -6.14
C ALA A 455 -3.30 -18.12 -6.93
N MET A 456 -2.88 -17.38 -7.94
CA MET A 456 -3.78 -16.73 -8.89
C MET A 456 -3.24 -16.77 -10.30
N CYS A 457 -4.18 -16.85 -11.24
CA CYS A 457 -3.98 -16.90 -12.66
C CYS A 457 -4.26 -15.52 -13.31
N TYR A 458 -3.48 -15.17 -14.32
CA TYR A 458 -3.64 -13.97 -15.14
C TYR A 458 -3.56 -14.33 -16.62
N CYS A 459 -4.64 -14.06 -17.35
CA CYS A 459 -4.81 -14.42 -18.75
C CYS A 459 -4.79 -13.19 -19.68
N TYR A 460 -3.94 -13.19 -20.70
CA TYR A 460 -3.86 -12.12 -21.69
C TYR A 460 -3.98 -12.65 -23.12
N ASP A 461 -4.70 -11.91 -23.94
CA ASP A 461 -4.74 -12.05 -25.40
C ASP A 461 -3.73 -11.07 -26.02
N TYR A 462 -2.66 -11.61 -26.61
CA TYR A 462 -1.72 -10.82 -27.39
C TYR A 462 -2.22 -10.68 -28.83
N ASP A 463 -2.50 -9.43 -29.21
CA ASP A 463 -2.84 -9.04 -30.57
C ASP A 463 -1.55 -8.65 -31.34
N PRO A 464 -1.20 -9.36 -32.43
CA PRO A 464 0.00 -9.07 -33.21
C PRO A 464 -0.08 -7.78 -34.02
N GLU A 465 -1.27 -7.27 -34.32
CA GLU A 465 -1.46 -6.03 -35.09
C GLU A 465 -1.23 -4.81 -34.20
N THR A 466 -1.86 -4.79 -33.01
CA THR A 466 -1.69 -3.69 -32.04
C THR A 466 -0.45 -3.85 -31.16
N ARG A 467 0.15 -5.05 -31.12
CA ARG A 467 1.25 -5.44 -30.22
C ARG A 467 0.92 -5.21 -28.74
N LYS A 468 -0.31 -5.51 -28.36
CA LYS A 468 -0.80 -5.35 -27.00
C LYS A 468 -1.28 -6.67 -26.42
N LEU A 469 -1.05 -6.84 -25.13
CA LEU A 469 -1.66 -7.85 -24.28
C LEU A 469 -2.93 -7.25 -23.67
N ARG A 470 -4.09 -7.77 -24.06
CA ARG A 470 -5.39 -7.39 -23.49
C ARG A 470 -5.80 -8.41 -22.42
N PRO A 471 -6.18 -7.99 -21.20
CA PRO A 471 -6.59 -8.92 -20.15
C PRO A 471 -7.87 -9.68 -20.53
N LEU A 472 -8.00 -10.92 -20.05
CA LEU A 472 -9.15 -11.80 -20.25
C LEU A 472 -9.77 -12.24 -18.90
N PRO A 473 -10.56 -11.38 -18.23
CA PRO A 473 -11.18 -11.69 -16.93
C PRO A 473 -12.04 -12.96 -16.95
N ASP A 474 -12.87 -13.13 -17.98
CA ASP A 474 -13.74 -14.31 -18.13
C ASP A 474 -12.93 -15.62 -18.18
N MET A 475 -11.72 -15.58 -18.74
CA MET A 475 -10.85 -16.75 -18.83
C MET A 475 -10.15 -17.04 -17.49
N LYS A 476 -9.72 -16.00 -16.77
CA LYS A 476 -9.25 -16.14 -15.39
C LYS A 476 -10.34 -16.79 -14.54
N GLU A 477 -11.55 -16.23 -14.55
CA GLU A 477 -12.68 -16.77 -13.81
C GLU A 477 -12.94 -18.23 -14.19
N PHE A 478 -12.96 -18.56 -15.49
CA PHE A 478 -13.16 -19.92 -15.99
C PHE A 478 -12.11 -20.93 -15.49
N ILE A 479 -10.83 -20.55 -15.45
CA ILE A 479 -9.75 -21.41 -14.95
C ILE A 479 -9.81 -21.52 -13.42
N GLU A 480 -10.17 -20.44 -12.73
CA GLU A 480 -10.23 -20.35 -11.27
C GLU A 480 -11.54 -20.84 -10.65
N MET A 481 -12.55 -21.23 -11.44
CA MET A 481 -13.91 -21.61 -11.01
C MET A 481 -14.00 -22.61 -9.82
N LYS A 482 -12.91 -23.26 -9.42
CA LYS A 482 -12.84 -24.23 -8.31
C LYS A 482 -11.58 -24.11 -7.45
N HIS A 483 -11.09 -22.90 -7.17
CA HIS A 483 -9.80 -22.72 -6.50
C HIS A 483 -9.78 -23.20 -5.04
N TYR A 484 -9.34 -24.46 -4.86
CA TYR A 484 -8.81 -25.04 -3.62
C TYR A 484 -7.73 -26.06 -4.02
N GLY A 485 -6.67 -25.58 -4.70
CA GLY A 485 -5.75 -26.44 -5.46
C GLY A 485 -4.57 -25.72 -6.14
N TYR A 486 -3.68 -26.46 -6.80
CA TYR A 486 -2.56 -25.94 -7.61
C TYR A 486 -2.93 -25.94 -9.10
N ILE A 487 -2.67 -24.83 -9.79
CA ILE A 487 -2.76 -24.74 -11.24
C ILE A 487 -1.37 -25.02 -11.82
N MET A 488 -1.24 -26.05 -12.64
CA MET A 488 0.02 -26.40 -13.29
C MET A 488 -0.04 -26.07 -14.78
N LEU A 489 0.85 -25.17 -15.23
CA LEU A 489 1.01 -24.88 -16.65
C LEU A 489 1.85 -25.97 -17.34
N PRO A 490 1.56 -26.31 -18.61
CA PRO A 490 2.28 -27.34 -19.32
C PRO A 490 3.69 -26.88 -19.68
N LYS A 491 4.71 -27.56 -19.15
CA LYS A 491 6.09 -27.48 -19.67
C LYS A 491 6.26 -28.24 -21.00
N LYS A 492 5.35 -29.18 -21.28
CA LYS A 492 5.22 -29.94 -22.53
C LYS A 492 3.75 -30.19 -22.86
N GLY A 493 3.37 -30.06 -24.12
CA GLY A 493 1.96 -30.16 -24.55
C GLY A 493 1.23 -28.82 -24.42
N LYS A 494 -0.10 -28.86 -24.32
CA LYS A 494 -0.96 -27.65 -24.34
C LYS A 494 -2.10 -27.67 -23.32
N ASP A 495 -2.28 -28.76 -22.57
CA ASP A 495 -3.37 -28.88 -21.60
C ASP A 495 -2.91 -28.32 -20.24
N ILE A 496 -3.80 -27.64 -19.52
CA ILE A 496 -3.56 -27.15 -18.15
C ILE A 496 -4.16 -28.17 -17.18
N THR A 497 -3.43 -28.49 -16.11
CA THR A 497 -3.90 -29.38 -15.04
C THR A 497 -4.16 -28.56 -13.79
N LEU A 498 -5.35 -28.68 -13.22
CA LEU A 498 -5.69 -28.11 -11.92
C LEU A 498 -5.89 -29.27 -10.93
N THR A 499 -5.05 -29.36 -9.91
CA THR A 499 -5.15 -30.38 -8.85
C THR A 499 -5.94 -29.81 -7.68
N VAL A 500 -7.13 -30.36 -7.39
CA VAL A 500 -8.03 -29.85 -6.34
C VAL A 500 -7.91 -30.69 -5.07
N TYR A 501 -7.38 -30.10 -3.98
CA TYR A 501 -7.11 -30.79 -2.72
C TYR A 501 -8.35 -31.38 -2.05
N ALA A 502 -9.50 -30.69 -2.17
CA ALA A 502 -10.74 -31.12 -1.54
C ALA A 502 -11.51 -32.19 -2.33
N ALA A 503 -11.18 -32.42 -3.61
CA ALA A 503 -12.00 -33.23 -4.52
C ALA A 503 -11.35 -34.57 -4.94
N GLY A 504 -10.04 -34.75 -4.74
CA GLY A 504 -9.34 -36.00 -5.06
C GLY A 504 -9.24 -36.36 -6.56
N GLU A 505 -9.68 -35.47 -7.46
CA GLU A 505 -9.61 -35.63 -8.92
C GLU A 505 -9.00 -34.36 -9.54
N ASP A 506 -8.10 -34.53 -10.52
CA ASP A 506 -7.56 -33.43 -11.32
C ASP A 506 -8.60 -32.92 -12.33
N VAL A 507 -8.64 -31.61 -12.55
CA VAL A 507 -9.39 -31.00 -13.65
C VAL A 507 -8.43 -30.69 -14.80
N ILE A 508 -8.74 -31.19 -16.00
CA ILE A 508 -7.90 -30.98 -17.19
C ILE A 508 -8.60 -30.00 -18.13
N PHE A 509 -7.96 -28.87 -18.38
CA PHE A 509 -8.37 -27.90 -19.38
C PHE A 509 -7.68 -28.23 -20.70
N LYS A 510 -8.46 -28.78 -21.63
CA LYS A 510 -7.96 -29.23 -22.93
C LYS A 510 -7.92 -28.10 -23.94
N TRP A 511 -6.75 -27.84 -24.51
CA TRP A 511 -6.59 -26.80 -25.53
C TRP A 511 -7.37 -27.14 -26.80
N ASN A 512 -8.17 -26.20 -27.30
CA ASN A 512 -9.01 -26.40 -28.49
C ASN A 512 -8.59 -25.55 -29.71
N GLY A 513 -7.44 -24.87 -29.64
CA GLY A 513 -6.94 -23.97 -30.71
C GLY A 513 -7.31 -22.50 -30.53
N TYR A 514 -8.20 -22.19 -29.58
CA TYR A 514 -8.60 -20.81 -29.27
C TYR A 514 -8.71 -20.54 -27.76
N SER A 515 -9.20 -21.52 -27.00
CA SER A 515 -9.39 -21.49 -25.55
C SER A 515 -9.29 -22.94 -25.02
N PHE A 516 -9.91 -23.23 -23.88
CA PHE A 516 -9.92 -24.57 -23.27
C PHE A 516 -11.33 -25.13 -23.11
N ASN A 517 -11.44 -26.44 -23.25
CA ASN A 517 -12.62 -27.21 -22.85
C ASN A 517 -12.34 -27.95 -21.53
N VAL A 518 -13.28 -27.94 -20.59
CA VAL A 518 -13.12 -28.71 -19.33
C VAL A 518 -13.38 -30.19 -19.59
N LYS A 519 -12.44 -31.04 -19.19
CA LYS A 519 -12.67 -32.48 -19.01
C LYS A 519 -12.38 -32.81 -17.55
N LYS A 520 -13.34 -33.41 -16.84
CA LYS A 520 -13.04 -34.02 -15.54
C LYS A 520 -11.94 -35.08 -15.75
N GLY A 521 -10.85 -34.98 -14.98
CA GLY A 521 -9.84 -36.02 -14.90
C GLY A 521 -10.44 -37.31 -14.35
N LYS A 522 -9.65 -38.38 -14.36
CA LYS A 522 -10.06 -39.68 -13.82
C LYS A 522 -9.97 -39.70 -12.31
#